data_AF-A0A0H2Z2I5-F1
#
_entry.id   AF-A0A0H2Z2I5-F1
#
_cell.length_a   1.000
_cell.length_b   1.000
_cell.length_c   1.000
_cell.angle_alpha   90.00
_cell.angle_beta   90.00
_cell.angle_gamma   90.00
#
_symmetry.space_group_name_H-M   'P 1'
#
loop_
_entity.id
_entity.type
_entity.pdbx_description
1 polymer ?
#
loop_
_entity_poly.entity_id
_entity_poly.type
_entity_poly.pdbx_seq_one_letter_code
_entity_poly.pdbx_strand_id
1 'polypeptide(L)'
;MSIKQMPGRVLISLLLSVTGLLSGCASHNENASLLAKKQAQNISQNLPIKSAGYTLVLAQSSGTTVKMTIISESGTQTTQTPDAFLTSYQRQMCADPTVKLMITEGINYSITINDTRTGNQYQRKLDRTTCGIVKA
;
A
#
# COMPACT_ATOMS: atom_id res chain seq x y z
N MET A 1 -69.24 6.71 24.19
CA MET A 1 -67.85 6.33 23.86
C MET A 1 -67.45 5.21 24.81
N SER A 2 -67.24 4.00 24.31
CA SER A 2 -66.88 2.83 25.12
C SER A 2 -65.73 2.11 24.42
N ILE A 3 -64.60 2.03 25.12
CA ILE A 3 -63.33 1.51 24.64
C ILE A 3 -63.38 -0.01 24.78
N LYS A 4 -63.35 -0.72 23.66
CA LYS A 4 -63.40 -2.18 23.60
C LYS A 4 -61.99 -2.73 23.75
N GLN A 5 -61.65 -3.21 24.94
CA GLN A 5 -60.52 -4.11 25.16
C GLN A 5 -60.86 -5.48 24.57
N MET A 6 -59.92 -6.09 23.84
CA MET A 6 -59.90 -7.51 23.55
C MET A 6 -58.51 -8.10 23.83
N PRO A 7 -58.43 -9.22 24.57
CA PRO A 7 -57.18 -9.89 24.92
C PRO A 7 -56.80 -10.88 23.81
N GLY A 8 -55.52 -10.89 23.41
CA GLY A 8 -55.05 -11.67 22.27
C GLY A 8 -53.69 -12.29 22.53
N ARG A 9 -53.73 -13.48 23.13
CA ARG A 9 -52.68 -14.50 23.28
C ARG A 9 -51.50 -14.44 22.28
N VAL A 10 -50.31 -14.42 22.88
CA VAL A 10 -49.07 -15.13 22.51
C VAL A 10 -49.00 -15.69 21.09
N LEU A 11 -48.19 -15.04 20.24
CA LEU A 11 -47.59 -15.62 19.02
C LEU A 11 -46.14 -15.14 18.94
N ILE A 12 -45.27 -15.75 19.75
CA ILE A 12 -43.82 -15.72 19.52
C ILE A 12 -43.52 -16.84 18.53
N SER A 13 -43.54 -16.51 17.25
CA SER A 13 -43.05 -17.38 16.19
C SER A 13 -41.65 -16.90 15.81
N LEU A 14 -40.65 -17.59 16.34
CA LEU A 14 -39.35 -17.81 15.67
C LEU A 14 -39.59 -17.96 14.17
N LEU A 15 -38.79 -17.33 13.30
CA LEU A 15 -38.27 -17.94 12.07
C LEU A 15 -37.22 -17.01 11.40
N LEU A 16 -35.98 -17.49 11.43
CA LEU A 16 -34.87 -17.34 10.49
C LEU A 16 -34.36 -15.93 10.14
N SER A 17 -33.36 -15.54 10.93
CA SER A 17 -32.19 -14.80 10.47
C SER A 17 -31.55 -15.46 9.24
N VAL A 18 -31.82 -14.94 8.05
CA VAL A 18 -30.98 -15.15 6.88
C VAL A 18 -29.98 -14.00 6.82
N THR A 19 -28.98 -14.04 7.69
CA THR A 19 -27.73 -13.32 7.44
C THR A 19 -27.00 -14.05 6.31
N GLY A 20 -27.37 -13.70 5.09
CA GLY A 20 -26.57 -13.99 3.91
C GLY A 20 -25.29 -13.15 3.98
N LEU A 21 -24.31 -13.62 4.74
CA LEU A 21 -22.93 -13.20 4.56
C LEU A 21 -22.57 -13.64 3.15
N LEU A 22 -22.59 -12.70 2.18
CA LEU A 22 -21.82 -12.86 0.97
C LEU A 22 -20.34 -12.90 1.41
N SER A 23 -19.86 -14.08 1.79
CA SER A 23 -18.44 -14.41 1.78
C SER A 23 -18.03 -14.46 0.32
N GLY A 24 -17.91 -13.29 -0.32
CA GLY A 24 -17.13 -13.15 -1.52
C GLY A 24 -15.70 -13.49 -1.14
N CYS A 25 -15.26 -14.69 -1.48
CA CYS A 25 -13.86 -15.08 -1.36
C CYS A 25 -13.04 -14.05 -2.15
N ALA A 26 -12.32 -13.20 -1.43
CA ALA A 26 -11.47 -12.15 -1.96
C ALA A 26 -10.20 -12.76 -2.59
N SER A 27 -10.35 -13.65 -3.58
CA SER A 27 -9.25 -14.29 -4.31
C SER A 27 -8.49 -13.33 -5.24
N HIS A 28 -8.99 -12.10 -5.44
CA HIS A 28 -8.31 -11.09 -6.25
C HIS A 28 -6.99 -10.59 -5.61
N ASN A 29 -6.86 -10.67 -4.27
CA ASN A 29 -5.69 -10.11 -3.58
C ASN A 29 -4.47 -11.05 -3.58
N GLU A 30 -4.69 -12.37 -3.59
CA GLU A 30 -3.60 -13.34 -3.43
C GLU A 30 -2.53 -13.19 -4.52
N ASN A 31 -2.94 -13.02 -5.78
CA ASN A 31 -2.03 -12.82 -6.91
C ASN A 31 -1.22 -11.52 -6.78
N ALA A 32 -1.87 -10.40 -6.46
CA ALA A 32 -1.20 -9.11 -6.29
C ALA A 32 -0.22 -9.13 -5.10
N SER A 33 -0.59 -9.82 -4.02
CA SER A 33 0.28 -9.98 -2.84
C SER A 33 1.52 -10.83 -3.12
N LEU A 34 1.37 -11.91 -3.91
CA LEU A 34 2.48 -12.74 -4.35
C LEU A 34 3.41 -11.98 -5.31
N LEU A 35 2.84 -11.21 -6.24
CA LEU A 35 3.61 -10.35 -7.14
C LEU A 35 4.39 -9.28 -6.35
N ALA A 36 3.76 -8.62 -5.37
CA ALA A 36 4.42 -7.67 -4.49
C ALA A 36 5.58 -8.32 -3.71
N LYS A 37 5.37 -9.56 -3.21
CA LYS A 37 6.42 -10.35 -2.55
C LYS A 37 7.59 -10.65 -3.48
N LYS A 38 7.33 -11.15 -4.69
CA LYS A 38 8.36 -11.46 -5.69
C LYS A 38 9.14 -10.20 -6.06
N GLN A 39 8.46 -9.06 -6.19
CA GLN A 39 9.13 -7.81 -6.52
C GLN A 39 10.01 -7.32 -5.38
N ALA A 40 9.50 -7.31 -4.15
CA ALA A 40 10.32 -6.95 -2.99
C ALA A 40 11.56 -7.84 -2.87
N GLN A 41 11.43 -9.15 -3.15
CA GLN A 41 12.55 -10.09 -3.17
C GLN A 41 13.56 -9.78 -4.27
N ASN A 42 13.12 -9.46 -5.49
CA ASN A 42 14.01 -9.10 -6.59
C ASN A 42 14.80 -7.82 -6.27
N ILE A 43 14.13 -6.78 -5.76
CA ILE A 43 14.82 -5.56 -5.30
C ILE A 43 15.82 -5.91 -4.19
N SER A 44 15.42 -6.75 -3.23
CA SER A 44 16.27 -7.14 -2.09
C SER A 44 17.57 -7.82 -2.50
N GLN A 45 17.57 -8.57 -3.59
CA GLN A 45 18.77 -9.26 -4.09
C GLN A 45 19.85 -8.30 -4.58
N ASN A 46 19.48 -7.07 -4.92
CA ASN A 46 20.40 -6.05 -5.44
C ASN A 46 20.76 -4.97 -4.40
N LEU A 47 20.37 -5.15 -3.14
CA LEU A 47 20.68 -4.21 -2.06
C LEU A 47 22.12 -4.38 -1.56
N PRO A 48 22.78 -3.31 -1.10
CA PRO A 48 22.28 -1.93 -1.05
C PRO A 48 22.40 -1.19 -2.40
N ILE A 49 21.43 -0.33 -2.73
CA ILE A 49 21.45 0.51 -3.95
C ILE A 49 21.69 1.96 -3.56
N LYS A 50 22.75 2.57 -4.07
CA LYS A 50 23.14 3.96 -3.78
C LYS A 50 22.77 4.90 -4.93
N SER A 51 22.17 6.05 -4.61
CA SER A 51 21.88 7.11 -5.57
C SER A 51 21.72 8.47 -4.89
N ALA A 52 22.32 9.53 -5.43
CA ALA A 52 22.14 10.91 -4.97
C ALA A 52 22.43 11.16 -3.47
N GLY A 53 23.28 10.34 -2.84
CA GLY A 53 23.57 10.39 -1.40
C GLY A 53 22.55 9.65 -0.52
N TYR A 54 21.63 8.90 -1.12
CA TYR A 54 20.67 8.03 -0.45
C TYR A 54 20.99 6.57 -0.74
N THR A 55 20.77 5.70 0.26
CA THR A 55 21.00 4.25 0.11
C THR A 55 19.71 3.49 0.40
N LEU A 56 19.18 2.80 -0.59
CA LEU A 56 18.12 1.81 -0.36
C LEU A 56 18.74 0.59 0.32
N VAL A 57 18.26 0.26 1.52
CA VAL A 57 18.82 -0.81 2.36
C VAL A 57 17.83 -1.93 2.66
N LEU A 58 16.54 -1.70 2.42
CA LEU A 58 15.52 -2.72 2.64
C LEU A 58 14.41 -2.61 1.59
N ALA A 59 13.98 -3.75 1.09
CA ALA A 59 12.75 -3.90 0.32
C ALA A 59 11.97 -5.10 0.87
N GLN A 60 10.72 -4.90 1.26
CA GLN A 60 9.87 -5.93 1.82
C GLN A 60 8.46 -5.81 1.26
N SER A 61 7.69 -6.90 1.31
CA SER A 61 6.28 -6.86 0.94
C SER A 61 5.39 -6.93 2.17
N SER A 62 4.26 -6.22 2.13
CA SER A 62 3.22 -6.20 3.15
C SER A 62 1.87 -6.15 2.43
N GLY A 63 1.22 -7.31 2.30
CA GLY A 63 0.05 -7.46 1.44
C GLY A 63 0.41 -7.18 -0.03
N THR A 64 -0.30 -6.25 -0.67
CA THR A 64 0.01 -5.77 -2.03
C THR A 64 1.00 -4.61 -2.06
N THR A 65 1.56 -4.22 -0.91
CA THR A 65 2.45 -3.05 -0.82
C THR A 65 3.91 -3.46 -0.72
N VAL A 66 4.74 -2.98 -1.65
CA VAL A 66 6.19 -3.06 -1.55
C VAL A 66 6.70 -1.88 -0.71
N LYS A 67 7.24 -2.19 0.46
CA LYS A 67 7.86 -1.24 1.40
C LYS A 67 9.35 -1.15 1.12
N MET A 68 9.84 0.05 0.86
CA MET A 68 11.24 0.35 0.59
C MET A 68 11.77 1.29 1.67
N THR A 69 12.87 0.92 2.31
CA THR A 69 13.54 1.76 3.32
C THR A 69 14.87 2.24 2.79
N ILE A 70 15.00 3.56 2.76
CA ILE A 70 16.17 4.30 2.33
C ILE A 70 16.77 4.98 3.56
N ILE A 71 18.09 5.00 3.64
CA ILE A 71 18.83 5.76 4.65
C ILE A 71 19.58 6.90 3.99
N SER A 72 19.64 8.03 4.70
CA SER A 72 20.52 9.16 4.39
C SER A 72 21.51 9.26 5.55
N GLU A 73 22.77 8.91 5.29
CA GLU A 73 23.82 8.80 6.31
C GLU A 73 24.55 10.13 6.54
N SER A 74 24.98 10.38 7.78
CA SER A 74 25.87 11.48 8.11
C SER A 74 27.24 11.30 7.45
N GLY A 75 27.81 12.40 6.94
CA GLY A 75 29.07 12.38 6.19
C GLY A 75 28.93 12.08 4.70
N THR A 76 27.72 11.73 4.22
CA THR A 76 27.44 11.69 2.77
C THR A 76 26.87 13.02 2.30
N GLN A 77 27.47 13.60 1.25
CA GLN A 77 26.93 14.80 0.62
C GLN A 77 25.70 14.40 -0.19
N THR A 78 24.51 14.73 0.33
CA THR A 78 23.27 14.60 -0.44
C THR A 78 23.22 15.71 -1.48
N THR A 79 22.84 15.37 -2.71
CA THR A 79 22.69 16.35 -3.80
C THR A 79 21.34 17.08 -3.74
N GLN A 80 20.40 16.56 -2.95
CA GLN A 80 19.02 17.03 -2.84
C GLN A 80 18.51 16.87 -1.41
N THR A 81 17.47 17.62 -1.05
CA THR A 81 16.73 17.39 0.21
C THR A 81 15.92 16.10 0.13
N PRO A 82 15.55 15.46 1.27
CA PRO A 82 14.76 14.23 1.26
C PRO A 82 13.47 14.32 0.45
N ASP A 83 12.75 15.45 0.54
CA ASP A 83 11.52 15.64 -0.22
C ASP A 83 11.75 15.83 -1.73
N ALA A 84 12.81 16.56 -2.11
CA ALA A 84 13.18 16.73 -3.52
C ALA A 84 13.62 15.40 -4.15
N PHE A 85 14.35 14.58 -3.40
CA PHE A 85 14.70 13.23 -3.80
C PHE A 85 13.46 12.35 -3.96
N LEU A 86 12.55 12.30 -2.96
CA LEU A 86 11.31 11.52 -3.05
C LEU A 86 10.46 11.92 -4.26
N THR A 87 10.37 13.21 -4.54
CA THR A 87 9.64 13.73 -5.70
C THR A 87 10.28 13.31 -7.02
N SER A 88 11.60 13.31 -7.11
CA SER A 88 12.33 12.87 -8.31
C SER A 88 12.27 11.35 -8.48
N TYR A 89 12.41 10.60 -7.40
CA TYR A 89 12.32 9.14 -7.38
C TYR A 89 10.91 8.66 -7.74
N GLN A 90 9.87 9.31 -7.21
CA GLN A 90 8.48 9.09 -7.62
C GLN A 90 8.31 9.26 -9.12
N ARG A 91 8.81 10.36 -9.71
CA ARG A 91 8.67 10.60 -11.15
C ARG A 91 9.36 9.51 -11.98
N GLN A 92 10.55 9.08 -11.56
CA GLN A 92 11.28 7.99 -12.22
C GLN A 92 10.50 6.68 -12.13
N MET A 93 10.02 6.31 -10.94
CA MET A 93 9.21 5.11 -10.74
C MET A 93 7.89 5.14 -11.53
N CYS A 94 7.19 6.27 -11.57
CA CYS A 94 5.95 6.39 -12.34
C CYS A 94 6.19 6.38 -13.87
N ALA A 95 7.39 6.75 -14.32
CA ALA A 95 7.79 6.71 -15.72
C ALA A 95 8.32 5.32 -16.15
N ASP A 96 8.78 4.50 -15.21
CA ASP A 96 9.25 3.15 -15.47
C ASP A 96 8.07 2.25 -15.91
N PRO A 97 8.13 1.64 -17.12
CA PRO A 97 7.02 0.86 -17.66
C PRO A 97 6.74 -0.41 -16.84
N THR A 98 7.76 -1.00 -16.22
CA THR A 98 7.62 -2.18 -15.35
C THR A 98 6.89 -1.79 -14.07
N VAL A 99 7.30 -0.69 -13.43
CA VAL A 99 6.62 -0.19 -12.22
C VAL A 99 5.19 0.22 -12.54
N LYS A 100 4.94 0.90 -13.67
CA LYS A 100 3.61 1.29 -14.12
C LYS A 100 2.70 0.06 -14.33
N LEU A 101 3.23 -1.01 -14.93
CA LEU A 101 2.53 -2.28 -15.07
C LEU A 101 2.20 -2.86 -13.69
N MET A 102 3.19 -2.96 -12.79
CA MET A 102 3.00 -3.48 -11.44
C MET A 102 1.92 -2.70 -10.65
N ILE A 103 1.90 -1.37 -10.77
CA ILE A 103 0.86 -0.53 -10.14
C ILE A 103 -0.52 -0.77 -10.77
N THR A 104 -0.57 -1.03 -12.08
CA THR A 104 -1.81 -1.37 -12.79
C THR A 104 -2.37 -2.73 -12.35
N GLU A 105 -1.49 -3.70 -12.07
CA GLU A 105 -1.79 -5.02 -11.50
C GLU A 105 -2.23 -4.98 -10.01
N GLY A 106 -2.28 -3.78 -9.41
CA GLY A 106 -2.78 -3.58 -8.05
C GLY A 106 -1.71 -3.57 -6.95
N ILE A 107 -0.43 -3.48 -7.32
CA ILE A 107 0.67 -3.32 -6.37
C ILE A 107 0.80 -1.85 -5.98
N ASN A 108 1.01 -1.58 -4.69
CA ASN A 108 1.35 -0.26 -4.19
C ASN A 108 2.81 -0.23 -3.75
N TYR A 109 3.42 0.95 -3.72
CA TYR A 109 4.73 1.14 -3.12
C TYR A 109 4.66 2.13 -1.97
N SER A 110 5.49 1.90 -0.96
CA SER A 110 5.72 2.84 0.14
C SER A 110 7.21 3.00 0.33
N ILE A 111 7.69 4.21 0.07
CA ILE A 111 9.09 4.59 0.20
C ILE A 111 9.24 5.37 1.49
N THR A 112 10.15 4.94 2.34
CA THR A 112 10.47 5.61 3.59
C THR A 112 11.95 5.98 3.60
N ILE A 113 12.26 7.24 3.86
CA ILE A 113 13.62 7.71 4.12
C ILE A 113 13.77 7.92 5.62
N ASN A 114 14.73 7.24 6.22
CA ASN A 114 15.23 7.54 7.53
C ASN A 114 16.47 8.44 7.37
N ASP A 115 16.33 9.72 7.68
CA ASP A 115 17.44 10.67 7.63
C ASP A 115 18.20 10.64 8.95
N THR A 116 19.29 9.88 9.01
CA THR A 116 20.06 9.71 10.26
C THR A 116 20.82 10.98 10.64
N ARG A 117 20.92 11.96 9.74
CA ARG A 117 21.54 13.27 10.02
C ARG A 117 20.68 14.13 10.91
N THR A 118 19.36 14.06 10.73
CA THR A 118 18.37 14.90 11.44
C THR A 118 17.50 14.11 12.40
N GLY A 119 17.46 12.78 12.29
CA GLY A 119 16.54 11.91 13.01
C GLY A 119 15.13 11.88 12.42
N ASN A 120 14.88 12.60 11.32
CA ASN A 120 13.57 12.70 10.70
C ASN A 120 13.28 11.52 9.78
N GLN A 121 11.99 11.23 9.63
CA GLN A 121 11.49 10.25 8.67
C GLN A 121 10.61 10.93 7.63
N TYR A 122 10.80 10.56 6.36
CA TYR A 122 9.99 11.03 5.25
C TYR A 122 9.38 9.83 4.54
N GLN A 123 8.10 9.91 4.19
CA GLN A 123 7.41 8.80 3.52
C GLN A 123 6.68 9.28 2.27
N ARG A 124 6.72 8.48 1.21
CA ARG A 124 5.93 8.66 0.00
C ARG A 124 5.25 7.34 -0.37
N LYS A 125 3.94 7.40 -0.59
CA LYS A 125 3.18 6.29 -1.19
C LYS A 125 3.12 6.50 -2.70
N LEU A 126 3.22 5.41 -3.46
CA LEU A 126 3.00 5.39 -4.89
C LEU A 126 1.91 4.37 -5.18
N ASP A 127 0.89 4.85 -5.86
CA ASP A 127 -0.23 4.06 -6.32
C ASP A 127 -0.70 4.61 -7.67
N ARG A 128 -1.79 4.06 -8.19
CA ARG A 128 -2.38 4.48 -9.46
C ARG A 128 -2.66 5.98 -9.51
N THR A 129 -3.18 6.55 -8.42
CA THR A 129 -3.54 7.97 -8.38
C THR A 129 -2.29 8.85 -8.38
N THR A 130 -1.28 8.46 -7.62
CA THR A 130 -0.02 9.18 -7.49
C THR A 130 0.76 9.21 -8.80
N CYS A 131 0.64 8.15 -9.61
CA CYS A 131 1.25 8.06 -10.93
C CYS A 131 0.32 8.49 -12.09
N GLY A 132 -0.87 9.02 -11.82
CA GLY A 132 -1.82 9.46 -12.86
C GLY A 132 -2.31 8.34 -13.78
N ILE A 133 -2.33 7.09 -13.31
CA ILE A 133 -2.77 5.92 -14.09
C ILE A 133 -4.29 5.80 -14.01
N VAL A 134 -4.97 6.37 -15.00
CA VAL A 134 -6.41 6.20 -15.18
C VAL A 134 -6.74 4.78 -15.63
N LYS A 135 -7.85 4.23 -15.12
CA LYS A 135 -8.39 2.95 -15.60
C LYS A 135 -9.04 3.22 -16.95
N ALA A 136 -8.61 2.49 -17.99
CA ALA A 136 -9.30 2.46 -19.28
C ALA A 136 -10.67 1.79 -19.13
#